data_AF-A0A9D4BF02-F1
#
_entry.id   AF-A0A9D4BF02-F1
#
_cell.length_a   1.000
_cell.length_b   1.000
_cell.length_c   1.000
_cell.angle_alpha   90.00
_cell.angle_beta   90.00
_cell.angle_gamma   90.00
#
_symmetry.space_group_name_H-M   'P 1'
#
loop_
_entity.id
_entity.type
_entity.pdbx_description
1 polymer ?
#
loop_
_entity_poly.entity_id
_entity_poly.type
_entity_poly.pdbx_seq_one_letter_code
_entity_poly.pdbx_strand_id
1 'polypeptide(L)'
;MDESESIVSRQHLSPQSVVACINDTWGKLYLKQGQLEKAAEMFDKAAQEREAMAKGGTLHVEILVNVIKVAVKMGDYQKCIQVGKQKLSFSDDVLQQRPKTLVICDWYECLAQAYE
;
A
#
# COMPACT_ATOMS: atom_id res chain seq x y z
N MET A 1 18.31 23.96 11.43
CA MET A 1 18.06 23.21 10.19
C MET A 1 17.64 21.83 10.64
N ASP A 2 16.37 21.49 10.42
CA ASP A 2 15.76 20.27 10.91
C ASP A 2 16.50 19.08 10.27
N GLU A 3 16.90 18.06 11.04
CA GLU A 3 17.66 16.92 10.50
C GLU A 3 16.90 16.25 9.35
N SER A 4 15.57 16.30 9.40
CA SER A 4 14.67 15.87 8.35
C SER A 4 14.90 16.60 7.01
N GLU A 5 15.07 17.92 7.02
CA GLU A 5 15.37 18.73 5.83
C GLU A 5 16.75 18.41 5.26
N SER A 6 17.76 18.20 6.13
CA SER A 6 19.11 17.85 5.70
C SER A 6 19.17 16.47 5.02
N ILE A 7 18.35 15.50 5.43
CA ILE A 7 18.33 14.16 4.85
C ILE A 7 17.64 14.19 3.48
N VAL A 8 16.52 14.92 3.38
CA VAL A 8 15.76 15.13 2.13
C VAL A 8 16.66 15.70 1.02
N SER A 9 17.41 16.76 1.34
CA SER A 9 18.32 17.38 0.38
C SER A 9 19.51 16.50 -0.01
N ARG A 10 20.07 15.71 0.92
CA ARG A 10 21.21 14.82 0.64
C ARG A 10 20.84 13.59 -0.18
N GLN A 11 19.61 13.09 -0.04
CA GLN A 11 19.17 11.87 -0.73
C GLN A 11 18.36 12.12 -2.01
N HIS A 12 18.21 13.37 -2.46
CA HIS A 12 17.35 13.73 -3.60
C HIS A 12 15.91 13.17 -3.47
N LEU A 13 15.43 12.98 -2.25
CA LEU A 13 14.09 12.48 -2.01
C LEU A 13 13.11 13.66 -2.12
N SER A 14 12.01 13.49 -2.84
CA SER A 14 10.94 14.48 -2.79
C SER A 14 10.31 14.46 -1.37
N PRO A 15 9.91 15.62 -0.82
CA PRO A 15 9.15 15.67 0.43
C PRO A 15 7.94 14.72 0.43
N GLN A 16 7.28 14.59 -0.72
CA GLN A 16 6.17 13.65 -0.96
C GLN A 16 6.57 12.18 -0.76
N SER A 17 7.77 11.77 -1.21
CA SER A 17 8.29 10.41 -0.98
C SER A 17 8.52 10.14 0.50
N VAL A 18 8.99 11.13 1.25
CA VAL A 18 9.18 11.02 2.70
C VAL A 18 7.84 10.91 3.43
N VAL A 19 6.87 11.75 3.08
CA VAL A 19 5.51 11.70 3.64
C VAL A 19 4.86 10.34 3.37
N ALA A 20 4.99 9.80 2.15
CA ALA A 20 4.47 8.48 1.81
C ALA A 20 5.10 7.36 2.66
N CYS A 21 6.42 7.42 2.91
CA CYS A 21 7.10 6.45 3.78
C CYS A 21 6.64 6.52 5.24
N ILE A 22 6.46 7.73 5.77
CA ILE A 22 5.99 7.93 7.15
C ILE A 22 4.59 7.35 7.31
N ASN A 23 3.68 7.67 6.38
CA ASN A 23 2.31 7.15 6.38
C ASN A 23 2.28 5.62 6.27
N ASP A 24 3.05 5.00 5.36
CA ASP A 24 3.12 3.53 5.26
C ASP A 24 3.65 2.90 6.57
N THR A 25 4.63 3.54 7.22
CA THR A 25 5.18 3.07 8.50
C THR A 25 4.15 3.14 9.63
N TRP A 26 3.42 4.25 9.74
CA TRP A 26 2.33 4.38 10.72
C TRP A 26 1.18 3.42 10.43
N GLY A 27 0.82 3.21 9.16
CA GLY A 27 -0.17 2.21 8.77
C GLY A 27 0.19 0.81 9.26
N LYS A 28 1.45 0.40 9.08
CA LYS A 28 1.97 -0.89 9.58
C LYS A 28 1.94 -0.96 11.11
N LEU A 29 2.24 0.13 11.80
CA LEU A 29 2.20 0.19 13.26
C LEU A 29 0.77 0.04 13.78
N TYR A 30 -0.18 0.80 13.23
CA TYR A 30 -1.59 0.71 13.62
C TYR A 30 -2.18 -0.67 13.31
N LEU A 31 -1.81 -1.27 12.19
CA LEU A 31 -2.22 -2.62 11.83
C LEU A 31 -1.76 -3.65 12.87
N LYS A 32 -0.51 -3.54 13.35
CA LYS A 32 0.00 -4.42 14.42
C LYS A 32 -0.70 -4.20 15.76
N GLN A 33 -1.22 -3.01 16.00
CA GLN A 33 -2.00 -2.68 17.21
C GLN A 33 -3.49 -3.05 17.07
N GLY A 34 -3.93 -3.57 15.91
CA GLY A 34 -5.33 -3.87 15.64
C GLY A 34 -6.21 -2.63 15.40
N GLN A 35 -5.62 -1.44 15.26
CA GLN A 35 -6.34 -0.19 14.97
C GLN A 35 -6.57 -0.08 13.45
N LEU A 36 -7.52 -0.88 12.93
CA LEU A 36 -7.69 -1.09 11.49
C LEU A 36 -8.11 0.18 10.75
N GLU A 37 -8.98 1.01 11.32
CA GLU A 37 -9.44 2.25 10.69
C GLU A 37 -8.30 3.25 10.49
N LYS A 38 -7.44 3.39 11.51
CA LYS A 38 -6.26 4.26 11.42
C LYS A 38 -5.22 3.69 10.47
N ALA A 39 -5.06 2.37 10.44
CA ALA A 39 -4.19 1.71 9.48
C ALA A 39 -4.66 1.98 8.04
N ALA A 40 -5.97 1.85 7.78
CA ALA A 40 -6.56 2.15 6.49
C ALA A 40 -6.32 3.61 6.08
N GLU A 41 -6.57 4.57 6.98
CA GLU A 41 -6.35 5.99 6.70
C GLU A 41 -4.90 6.29 6.32
N MET A 42 -3.94 5.72 7.05
CA MET A 42 -2.52 5.93 6.77
C MET A 42 -2.10 5.28 5.45
N PHE A 43 -2.57 4.07 5.14
CA PHE A 43 -2.25 3.43 3.87
C PHE A 43 -2.91 4.12 2.68
N ASP A 44 -4.14 4.62 2.82
CA ASP A 44 -4.82 5.38 1.76
C ASP A 44 -4.05 6.68 1.45
N LYS A 45 -3.59 7.42 2.47
CA LYS A 45 -2.73 8.59 2.28
C LYS A 45 -1.41 8.23 1.60
N ALA A 46 -0.74 7.16 2.05
CA ALA A 46 0.51 6.71 1.44
C ALA A 46 0.31 6.29 -0.04
N ALA A 47 -0.81 5.64 -0.35
CA ALA A 47 -1.16 5.21 -1.69
C ALA A 47 -1.36 6.42 -2.61
N GLN A 48 -2.11 7.44 -2.17
CA GLN A 48 -2.36 8.67 -2.93
C GLN A 48 -1.07 9.40 -3.29
N GLU A 49 -0.16 9.58 -2.33
CA GLU A 49 1.15 10.21 -2.57
C GLU A 49 1.98 9.41 -3.59
N ARG A 50 1.95 8.08 -3.48
CA ARG A 50 2.72 7.19 -4.37
C ARG A 50 2.10 7.06 -5.76
N GLU A 51 0.79 7.14 -5.86
CA GLU A 51 0.08 7.23 -7.13
C GLU A 51 0.44 8.55 -7.85
N ALA A 52 0.46 9.67 -7.13
CA ALA A 52 0.83 10.98 -7.68
C ALA A 52 2.28 11.02 -8.18
N MET A 53 3.20 10.35 -7.48
CA MET A 53 4.61 10.26 -7.91
C MET A 53 4.83 9.29 -9.06
N ALA A 54 4.29 8.07 -8.96
CA ALA A 54 4.52 7.00 -9.91
C ALA A 54 3.41 5.94 -9.83
N LYS A 55 2.26 6.24 -10.43
CA LYS A 55 1.13 5.32 -10.55
C LYS A 55 1.56 3.98 -11.14
N GLY A 56 1.30 2.91 -10.39
CA GLY A 56 1.66 1.54 -10.78
C GLY A 56 3.13 1.18 -10.58
N GLY A 57 3.96 2.09 -10.04
CA GLY A 57 5.32 1.76 -9.63
C GLY A 57 5.38 0.78 -8.46
N THR A 58 6.54 0.16 -8.24
CA THR A 58 6.73 -0.89 -7.22
C THR A 58 6.24 -0.49 -5.83
N LEU A 59 6.60 0.72 -5.36
CA LEU A 59 6.20 1.19 -4.04
C LEU A 59 4.69 1.49 -3.94
N HIS A 60 4.07 1.95 -5.01
CA HIS A 60 2.62 2.13 -5.06
C HIS A 60 1.93 0.77 -4.94
N VAL A 61 2.36 -0.21 -5.74
CA VAL A 61 1.82 -1.59 -5.72
C VAL A 61 2.00 -2.26 -4.35
N GLU A 62 3.11 -2.01 -3.65
CA GLU A 62 3.35 -2.50 -2.29
C GLU A 62 2.35 -1.94 -1.28
N ILE A 63 2.03 -0.64 -1.36
CA ILE A 63 1.05 -0.04 -0.45
C ILE A 63 -0.34 -0.59 -0.72
N LEU A 64 -0.71 -0.84 -1.99
CA LEU A 64 -1.99 -1.47 -2.31
C LEU A 64 -2.14 -2.88 -1.69
N VAL A 65 -1.03 -3.62 -1.50
CA VAL A 65 -1.05 -4.88 -0.72
C VAL A 65 -1.48 -4.62 0.72
N ASN A 66 -0.93 -3.59 1.35
CA ASN A 66 -1.25 -3.27 2.74
C ASN A 66 -2.71 -2.80 2.88
N VAL A 67 -3.21 -2.03 1.91
CA VAL A 67 -4.64 -1.66 1.84
C VAL A 67 -5.52 -2.90 1.75
N ILE A 68 -5.18 -3.86 0.88
CA ILE A 68 -5.88 -5.16 0.76
C ILE A 68 -5.90 -5.90 2.10
N LYS A 69 -4.75 -6.01 2.77
CA LYS A 69 -4.65 -6.71 4.08
C LYS A 69 -5.52 -6.07 5.15
N VAL A 70 -5.58 -4.74 5.19
CA VAL A 70 -6.46 -4.03 6.12
C VAL A 70 -7.92 -4.28 5.77
N ALA A 71 -8.29 -4.21 4.49
CA ALA A 71 -9.65 -4.45 4.02
C ALA A 71 -10.14 -5.87 4.40
N VAL A 72 -9.31 -6.92 4.22
CA VAL A 72 -9.62 -8.28 4.68
C VAL A 72 -9.90 -8.32 6.17
N LYS A 73 -9.02 -7.72 6.98
CA LYS A 73 -9.17 -7.72 8.44
C LYS A 73 -10.40 -6.96 8.92
N MET A 74 -10.86 -5.98 8.15
CA MET A 74 -12.09 -5.24 8.41
C MET A 74 -13.35 -5.93 7.87
N GLY A 75 -13.21 -7.00 7.07
CA GLY A 75 -14.32 -7.62 6.34
C GLY A 75 -14.84 -6.78 5.17
N ASP A 76 -14.11 -5.74 4.74
CA ASP A 76 -14.47 -4.91 3.58
C ASP A 76 -13.97 -5.57 2.29
N TYR A 77 -14.63 -6.65 1.92
CA TYR A 77 -14.27 -7.41 0.73
C TYR A 77 -14.54 -6.64 -0.56
N GLN A 78 -15.49 -5.70 -0.57
CA GLN A 78 -15.76 -4.87 -1.75
C GLN A 78 -14.56 -3.96 -2.05
N LYS A 79 -14.01 -3.28 -1.04
CA LYS A 79 -12.78 -2.48 -1.18
C LYS A 79 -11.61 -3.36 -1.57
N CYS A 80 -11.46 -4.55 -0.97
CA CYS A 80 -10.41 -5.48 -1.39
C CYS A 80 -10.51 -5.81 -2.88
N ILE A 81 -11.71 -6.19 -3.35
CA ILE A 81 -11.97 -6.56 -4.75
C ILE A 81 -11.61 -5.40 -5.70
N GLN A 82 -11.99 -4.17 -5.35
CA GLN A 82 -11.68 -2.99 -6.14
C GLN A 82 -10.17 -2.74 -6.23
N VAL A 83 -9.48 -2.73 -5.08
CA VAL A 83 -8.05 -2.41 -4.99
C VAL A 83 -7.21 -3.50 -5.65
N GLY A 84 -7.57 -4.78 -5.51
CA GLY A 84 -6.86 -5.86 -6.18
C GLY A 84 -7.06 -5.86 -7.70
N LYS A 85 -8.23 -5.48 -8.22
CA LYS A 85 -8.42 -5.23 -9.66
C LYS A 85 -7.53 -4.08 -10.15
N GLN A 86 -7.49 -2.96 -9.42
CA GLN A 86 -6.60 -1.85 -9.73
C GLN A 86 -5.14 -2.31 -9.77
N LYS A 87 -4.72 -3.11 -8.80
CA LYS A 87 -3.36 -3.66 -8.74
C LYS A 87 -3.03 -4.59 -9.91
N LEU A 88 -3.94 -5.48 -10.27
CA LEU A 88 -3.79 -6.39 -11.43
C LEU A 88 -3.78 -5.66 -12.76
N SER A 89 -4.38 -4.46 -12.83
CA SER A 89 -4.32 -3.62 -14.03
C SER A 89 -2.93 -3.01 -14.26
N PHE A 90 -2.05 -3.00 -13.25
CA PHE A 90 -0.65 -2.60 -13.43
C PHE A 90 0.15 -3.78 -13.99
N SER A 91 0.91 -3.49 -15.07
CA SER A 91 1.61 -4.46 -15.93
C SER A 91 2.29 -5.61 -15.19
N ASP A 92 2.21 -6.79 -15.80
CA ASP A 92 2.94 -8.01 -15.46
C ASP A 92 4.45 -7.75 -15.26
N ASP A 93 5.06 -6.76 -15.90
CA ASP A 93 6.50 -6.44 -15.76
C ASP A 93 6.88 -5.96 -14.35
N VAL A 94 6.02 -5.18 -13.69
CA VAL A 94 6.23 -4.75 -12.29
C VAL A 94 6.03 -5.95 -11.35
N LEU A 95 5.13 -6.86 -11.73
CA LEU A 95 4.85 -8.13 -11.04
C LEU A 95 5.86 -9.25 -11.40
N GLN A 96 6.75 -9.06 -12.37
CA GLN A 96 7.85 -9.97 -12.69
C GLN A 96 9.07 -9.71 -11.80
N GLN A 97 9.28 -8.47 -11.34
CA GLN A 97 10.39 -8.11 -10.44
C GLN A 97 10.15 -8.49 -8.96
N ARG A 98 8.93 -8.93 -8.62
CA ARG A 98 8.56 -9.45 -7.28
C ARG A 98 7.88 -10.79 -7.50
N PRO A 99 8.16 -11.84 -6.71
CA PRO A 99 7.50 -13.13 -6.89
C PRO A 99 5.99 -12.96 -6.79
N LYS A 100 5.29 -13.33 -7.87
CA LYS A 100 3.83 -13.34 -8.06
C LYS A 100 3.07 -14.00 -6.88
N THR A 101 3.77 -14.77 -6.07
CA THR A 101 3.27 -15.51 -4.91
C THR A 101 2.60 -14.64 -3.85
N LEU A 102 3.13 -13.47 -3.47
CA LEU A 102 2.54 -12.67 -2.37
C LEU A 102 1.29 -11.87 -2.80
N VAL A 103 1.24 -11.49 -4.08
CA VAL A 103 0.17 -10.65 -4.65
C VAL A 103 -1.10 -11.47 -4.94
N ILE A 104 -0.90 -12.73 -5.32
CA ILE A 104 -1.96 -13.68 -5.62
C ILE A 104 -2.60 -14.16 -4.31
N CYS A 105 -1.81 -14.58 -3.30
CA CYS A 105 -2.38 -15.16 -2.07
C CYS A 105 -3.38 -14.23 -1.35
N ASP A 106 -3.02 -12.96 -1.10
CA ASP A 106 -3.90 -12.04 -0.35
C ASP A 106 -5.18 -11.68 -1.13
N TRP A 107 -5.12 -11.64 -2.48
CA TRP A 107 -6.28 -11.39 -3.35
C TRP A 107 -7.22 -12.59 -3.41
N TYR A 108 -6.67 -13.80 -3.58
CA TYR A 108 -7.47 -15.02 -3.61
C TYR A 108 -8.07 -15.32 -2.23
N GLU A 109 -7.40 -14.94 -1.14
CA GLU A 109 -7.97 -14.98 0.21
C GLU A 109 -9.16 -14.03 0.35
N CYS A 110 -9.07 -12.80 -0.19
CA CYS A 110 -10.24 -11.92 -0.29
C CYS A 110 -11.38 -12.53 -1.09
N LEU A 111 -11.10 -13.11 -2.26
CA LEU A 111 -12.14 -13.71 -3.09
C LEU A 111 -12.76 -14.93 -2.40
N ALA A 112 -11.96 -15.78 -1.75
CA ALA A 112 -12.47 -16.93 -1.02
C ALA A 112 -13.45 -16.49 0.08
N GLN A 113 -13.07 -15.51 0.91
CA GLN A 113 -13.89 -15.04 2.03
C GLN A 113 -15.09 -14.16 1.60
N ALA A 114 -15.04 -13.54 0.42
CA ALA A 114 -16.14 -12.74 -0.12
C ALA A 114 -17.27 -13.56 -0.76
N TYR A 115 -16.97 -14.80 -1.16
CA TYR A 115 -17.87 -15.68 -1.90
C TYR A 115 -18.28 -16.95 -1.12
N GLU A 116 -17.87 -17.08 0.16
CA GLU A 116 -18.41 -18.04 1.14
C GLU A 116 -19.65 -17.48 1.86
#